data_AF-A0A2E5VYH9-F1
#
_entry.id   AF-A0A2E5VYH9-F1
#
_cell.length_a   1.000
_cell.length_b   1.000
_cell.length_c   1.000
_cell.angle_alpha   90.00
_cell.angle_beta   90.00
_cell.angle_gamma   90.00
#
_symmetry.space_group_name_H-M   'P 1'
#
loop_
_entity.id
_entity.type
_entity.pdbx_description
1 polymer ?
#
loop_
_entity_poly.entity_id
_entity_poly.type
_entity_poly.pdbx_seq_one_letter_code
_entity_poly.pdbx_strand_id
1 'polypeptide(L)'
;MSGAMIAILMILLIALGEIVFEFFATAMLSFLMIILIPPFLTREIWEKQLNLRPSLKHLVPVSFMTFLFPVLGPSFGGPSLGPEWLILIPMAALGGIFWSLPFAGWDYYSSSRNPT
;
A
#
# COMPACT_ATOMS: atom_id res chain seq x y z
N MET A 1 -15.46 -19.23 -18.87
CA MET A 1 -14.12 -19.32 -18.25
C MET A 1 -14.06 -18.30 -17.12
N SER A 2 -14.22 -18.70 -15.85
CA SER A 2 -14.07 -17.72 -14.76
C SER A 2 -13.73 -18.38 -13.41
N GLY A 3 -14.52 -19.33 -12.91
CA GLY A 3 -14.27 -19.92 -11.58
C GLY A 3 -13.01 -20.79 -11.48
N ALA A 4 -12.77 -21.68 -12.44
CA ALA A 4 -11.62 -22.58 -12.40
C ALA A 4 -10.27 -21.84 -12.52
N MET A 5 -10.18 -20.81 -13.35
CA MET A 5 -8.96 -20.00 -13.49
C MET A 5 -8.67 -19.22 -12.21
N ILE A 6 -9.69 -18.66 -11.56
CA ILE A 6 -9.53 -17.96 -10.27
C ILE A 6 -9.09 -18.94 -9.19
N ALA A 7 -9.69 -20.14 -9.13
CA ALA A 7 -9.29 -21.17 -8.15
C ALA A 7 -7.83 -21.62 -8.35
N ILE A 8 -7.42 -21.87 -9.61
CA ILE A 8 -6.03 -22.23 -9.93
C ILE A 8 -5.08 -21.08 -9.55
N LEU A 9 -5.45 -19.83 -9.83
CA LEU A 9 -4.65 -18.67 -9.45
C LEU A 9 -4.53 -18.52 -7.94
N MET A 10 -5.63 -18.72 -7.19
CA MET A 10 -5.63 -18.66 -5.73
C MET A 10 -4.76 -19.75 -5.11
N ILE A 11 -4.86 -20.99 -5.60
CA ILE A 11 -4.01 -22.10 -5.15
C ILE A 11 -2.54 -21.79 -5.44
N LEU A 12 -2.24 -21.27 -6.63
CA LEU A 12 -0.89 -20.88 -7.01
C LEU A 12 -0.34 -19.76 -6.10
N LEU A 13 -1.15 -18.75 -5.79
CA LEU A 13 -0.75 -17.64 -4.90
C LEU A 13 -0.50 -18.11 -3.47
N ILE A 14 -1.33 -19.03 -2.95
CA ILE A 14 -1.15 -19.61 -1.62
C ILE A 14 0.13 -20.45 -1.59
N ALA A 15 0.32 -21.36 -2.55
CA ALA A 15 1.51 -22.21 -2.61
C ALA A 15 2.80 -21.40 -2.79
N LEU A 16 2.76 -20.35 -3.63
CA LEU A 16 3.90 -19.46 -3.82
C LEU A 16 4.16 -18.63 -2.55
N GLY A 17 3.12 -18.20 -1.85
CA GLY A 17 3.24 -17.56 -0.54
C GLY A 17 3.92 -18.49 0.47
N GLU A 18 3.49 -19.74 0.58
CA GLU A 18 4.11 -20.70 1.50
C GLU A 18 5.59 -20.89 1.19
N ILE A 19 5.96 -21.12 -0.08
CA ILE A 19 7.36 -21.33 -0.49
C ILE A 19 8.23 -20.07 -0.25
N VAL A 20 7.70 -18.89 -0.59
CA VAL A 20 8.44 -17.62 -0.51
C VAL A 20 8.58 -17.14 0.95
N PHE A 21 7.57 -17.42 1.78
CA PHE A 21 7.53 -16.97 3.18
C PHE A 21 7.92 -18.06 4.20
N GLU A 22 8.29 -19.27 3.76
CA GLU A 22 8.71 -20.38 4.62
C GLU A 22 9.92 -20.02 5.49
N PHE A 23 10.91 -19.36 4.88
CA PHE A 23 12.11 -18.89 5.57
C PHE A 23 12.05 -17.39 5.80
N PHE A 24 12.28 -17.00 7.06
CA PHE A 24 12.28 -15.59 7.48
C PHE A 24 13.19 -14.69 6.60
N ALA A 25 14.37 -15.19 6.21
CA ALA A 25 15.29 -14.45 5.35
C ALA A 25 14.72 -14.23 3.94
N THR A 26 14.11 -15.26 3.35
CA THR A 26 13.46 -15.21 2.02
C THR A 26 12.23 -14.30 2.06
N ALA A 27 11.46 -14.34 3.14
CA ALA A 27 10.34 -13.44 3.38
C ALA A 27 10.78 -11.98 3.42
N MET A 28 11.81 -11.65 4.21
CA MET A 28 12.35 -10.29 4.32
C MET A 28 12.89 -9.77 2.99
N LEU A 29 13.64 -10.59 2.26
CA LEU A 29 14.15 -10.22 0.94
C LEU A 29 13.01 -9.97 -0.04
N SER A 30 11.96 -10.79 0.00
CA SER A 30 10.79 -10.62 -0.87
C SER A 30 10.04 -9.33 -0.58
N PHE A 31 9.84 -8.97 0.68
CA PHE A 31 9.26 -7.67 1.04
C PHE A 31 10.13 -6.50 0.58
N LEU A 32 11.45 -6.58 0.76
CA LEU A 32 12.36 -5.55 0.25
C LEU A 32 12.26 -5.40 -1.27
N MET A 33 12.18 -6.50 -2.02
CA MET A 33 12.02 -6.46 -3.48
C MET A 33 10.68 -5.85 -3.88
N ILE A 34 9.58 -6.22 -3.21
CA ILE A 34 8.25 -5.65 -3.45
C ILE A 34 8.23 -4.14 -3.17
N ILE A 35 8.93 -3.67 -2.14
CA ILE A 35 9.00 -2.25 -1.79
C ILE A 35 9.91 -1.48 -2.77
N LEU A 36 11.04 -2.05 -3.16
CA LEU A 36 12.07 -1.35 -3.91
C LEU A 36 11.90 -1.40 -5.42
N ILE A 37 11.34 -2.46 -6.00
CA ILE A 37 11.14 -2.56 -7.46
C ILE A 37 10.20 -1.46 -8.01
N PRO A 38 9.01 -1.20 -7.42
CA PRO A 38 8.07 -0.20 -7.92
C PRO A 38 8.66 1.21 -8.12
N PRO A 39 9.37 1.83 -7.15
CA PRO A 39 9.88 3.19 -7.34
C PRO A 39 10.90 3.31 -8.48
N PHE A 40 11.68 2.27 -8.79
CA PHE A 40 12.57 2.27 -9.96
C PHE A 40 11.78 2.12 -11.26
N LEU A 41 10.81 1.20 -11.31
CA LEU A 41 9.95 1.01 -12.48
C LEU A 41 9.13 2.26 -12.79
N THR A 42 8.50 2.86 -11.77
CA THR A 42 7.70 4.09 -11.94
C THR A 42 8.54 5.22 -12.50
N ARG A 43 9.79 5.38 -12.04
CA ARG A 43 10.71 6.38 -12.59
C ARG A 43 11.01 6.13 -14.06
N GLU A 44 11.32 4.89 -14.43
CA GLU A 44 11.63 4.53 -15.81
C GLU A 44 10.42 4.71 -16.74
N ILE A 45 9.24 4.29 -16.30
CA ILE A 45 7.99 4.45 -17.07
C ILE A 45 7.67 5.94 -17.28
N TRP A 46 7.77 6.76 -16.22
CA TRP A 46 7.51 8.20 -16.34
C TRP A 46 8.52 8.91 -17.23
N GLU A 47 9.80 8.52 -17.17
CA GLU A 47 10.84 9.09 -18.03
C GLU A 47 10.56 8.74 -19.50
N LYS A 48 10.15 7.51 -19.80
CA LYS A 48 9.82 7.06 -21.16
C LYS A 48 8.50 7.63 -21.72
N GLN A 49 7.46 7.72 -20.89
CA GLN A 49 6.11 8.06 -21.35
C GLN A 49 5.79 9.55 -21.26
N LEU A 50 6.30 10.22 -20.22
CA LEU A 50 5.95 11.60 -19.89
C LEU A 50 7.14 12.55 -19.98
N ASN A 51 8.35 12.04 -20.25
CA ASN A 51 9.59 12.81 -20.24
C ASN A 51 9.82 13.55 -18.91
N LEU A 52 9.27 12.99 -17.82
CA LEU A 52 9.37 13.50 -16.46
C LEU A 52 10.25 12.54 -15.65
N ARG A 53 11.20 13.10 -14.90
CA ARG A 53 12.15 12.30 -14.11
C ARG A 53 11.92 12.49 -12.61
N PRO A 54 10.93 11.80 -12.01
CA PRO A 54 10.65 11.93 -10.59
C PRO A 54 11.86 11.47 -9.75
N SER A 55 12.04 12.13 -8.60
CA SER A 55 13.18 11.87 -7.72
C SER A 55 12.97 10.60 -6.89
N LEU A 56 13.93 9.68 -6.96
CA LEU A 56 13.97 8.48 -6.12
C LEU A 56 13.95 8.79 -4.62
N LYS A 57 14.46 9.97 -4.22
CA LYS A 57 14.43 10.42 -2.83
C LYS A 57 13.00 10.55 -2.29
N HIS A 58 12.00 10.73 -3.16
CA HIS A 58 10.59 10.76 -2.78
C HIS A 58 9.91 9.41 -3.04
N LEU A 59 10.18 8.79 -4.19
CA LEU A 59 9.55 7.53 -4.58
C LEU A 59 9.85 6.37 -3.62
N VAL A 60 11.08 6.28 -3.09
CA VAL A 60 11.45 5.22 -2.15
C VAL A 60 10.72 5.36 -0.81
N PRO A 61 10.74 6.50 -0.10
CA PRO A 61 9.93 6.67 1.11
C PRO A 61 8.44 6.41 0.88
N VAL A 62 7.90 6.85 -0.26
CA VAL A 62 6.50 6.61 -0.62
C VAL A 62 6.22 5.11 -0.79
N SER A 63 7.11 4.33 -1.41
CA SER A 63 6.90 2.89 -1.57
C SER A 63 6.95 2.15 -0.24
N PHE A 64 7.84 2.55 0.68
CA PHE A 64 7.85 2.03 2.06
C PHE A 64 6.55 2.35 2.80
N MET A 65 6.07 3.59 2.74
CA MET A 65 4.79 3.98 3.33
C MET A 65 3.62 3.19 2.75
N THR A 66 3.56 3.06 1.42
CA THR A 66 2.48 2.36 0.72
C THR A 66 2.46 0.87 1.03
N PHE A 67 3.62 0.27 1.36
CA PHE A 67 3.68 -1.11 1.82
C PHE A 67 3.32 -1.24 3.30
N LEU A 68 3.83 -0.37 4.17
CA LEU A 68 3.60 -0.45 5.61
C LEU A 68 2.13 -0.17 5.99
N PHE A 69 1.50 0.87 5.43
CA PHE A 69 0.16 1.27 5.85
C PHE A 69 -0.92 0.17 5.66
N PRO A 70 -0.99 -0.56 4.53
CA PRO A 70 -1.92 -1.66 4.37
C PRO A 70 -1.58 -2.89 5.22
N VAL A 71 -0.30 -3.17 5.47
CA VAL A 71 0.14 -4.32 6.29
C VAL A 71 -0.22 -4.12 7.76
N LEU A 72 -0.12 -2.89 8.27
CA LEU A 72 -0.48 -2.57 9.64
C LEU A 72 -1.96 -2.84 9.95
N GLY A 73 -2.86 -2.63 8.98
CA GLY A 73 -4.31 -2.82 9.18
C GLY A 73 -4.69 -4.22 9.68
N PRO A 74 -4.37 -5.30 8.94
CA PRO A 74 -4.59 -6.68 9.39
C PRO A 74 -3.77 -7.06 10.61
N SER A 75 -2.53 -6.55 10.77
CA SER A 75 -1.71 -6.81 11.96
C SER A 75 -2.35 -6.29 13.24
N PHE A 76 -3.07 -5.18 13.14
CA PHE A 76 -3.80 -4.61 14.26
C PHE A 76 -5.24 -5.14 14.39
N GLY A 77 -5.77 -5.93 13.45
CA GLY A 77 -7.18 -6.36 13.41
C GLY A 77 -7.43 -7.87 13.33
N GLY A 78 -6.41 -8.70 13.58
CA GLY A 78 -6.52 -10.16 13.48
C GLY A 78 -7.58 -10.77 14.42
N PRO A 79 -8.22 -11.89 14.03
CA PRO A 79 -9.38 -12.48 14.72
C PRO A 79 -9.12 -12.99 16.15
N SER A 80 -7.87 -12.90 16.64
CA SER A 80 -7.46 -13.26 18.01
C SER A 80 -7.39 -12.08 18.97
N LEU A 81 -7.65 -10.86 18.51
CA LEU A 81 -7.62 -9.68 19.38
C LEU A 81 -8.89 -9.66 20.22
N GLY A 82 -8.74 -9.86 21.53
CA GLY A 82 -9.80 -9.68 22.51
C GLY A 82 -10.27 -8.21 22.58
N PRO A 83 -10.74 -7.68 23.72
CA PRO A 83 -11.26 -6.30 23.82
C PRO A 83 -10.32 -5.19 23.28
N GLU A 84 -9.04 -5.50 23.09
CA GLU A 84 -8.01 -4.65 22.50
C GLU A 84 -8.30 -4.21 21.07
N TRP A 85 -9.16 -4.92 20.32
CA TRP A 85 -9.60 -4.45 18.99
C TRP A 85 -10.31 -3.08 19.04
N LEU A 86 -10.83 -2.67 20.21
CA LEU A 86 -11.44 -1.36 20.39
C LEU A 86 -10.47 -0.20 20.17
N ILE A 87 -9.15 -0.42 20.31
CA ILE A 87 -8.12 0.61 20.02
C ILE A 87 -8.01 0.92 18.52
N LEU A 88 -8.52 0.03 17.67
CA LEU A 88 -8.52 0.22 16.22
C LEU A 88 -9.52 1.25 15.76
N ILE A 89 -10.62 1.43 16.50
CA ILE A 89 -11.65 2.42 16.19
C ILE A 89 -11.05 3.84 16.21
N PRO A 90 -10.40 4.31 17.30
CA PRO A 90 -9.77 5.62 17.29
C PRO A 90 -8.58 5.69 16.32
N MET A 91 -7.82 4.59 16.14
CA MET A 91 -6.69 4.58 15.19
C MET A 91 -7.16 4.70 13.73
N ALA A 92 -8.26 4.03 13.37
CA ALA A 92 -8.91 4.14 12.07
C ALA A 92 -9.52 5.53 11.85
N ALA A 93 -10.10 6.13 12.89
CA ALA A 93 -10.60 7.50 12.83
C ALA A 93 -9.45 8.51 12.58
N LEU A 94 -8.33 8.37 13.29
CA LEU A 94 -7.13 9.19 13.07
C LEU A 94 -6.54 8.99 11.66
N GLY A 95 -6.48 7.74 11.21
CA GLY A 95 -6.09 7.42 9.84
C GLY A 95 -7.01 8.11 8.82
N GLY A 96 -8.33 7.98 8.99
CA GLY A 96 -9.32 8.62 8.13
C GLY A 96 -9.17 10.15 8.07
N ILE A 97 -8.96 10.81 9.22
CA ILE A 97 -8.69 12.25 9.29
C ILE A 97 -7.43 12.58 8.50
N PHE A 98 -6.32 11.90 8.78
CA PHE A 98 -5.04 12.14 8.11
C PHE A 98 -5.14 11.97 6.59
N TRP A 99 -5.79 10.91 6.11
CA TRP A 99 -5.94 10.63 4.68
C TRP A 99 -6.97 11.52 3.98
N SER A 100 -7.89 12.14 4.72
CA SER A 100 -8.85 13.11 4.16
C SER A 100 -8.25 14.51 3.92
N LEU A 101 -7.12 14.84 4.56
CA LEU A 101 -6.47 16.15 4.44
C LEU A 101 -6.18 16.63 3.01
N PRO A 102 -5.62 15.81 2.09
CA PRO A 102 -5.40 16.26 0.72
C PRO A 102 -6.71 16.60 0.00
N PHE A 103 -7.80 15.88 0.27
CA PHE A 103 -9.12 16.14 -0.33
C PHE A 103 -9.76 17.40 0.27
N ALA A 104 -9.72 17.55 1.60
CA ALA A 104 -10.21 18.74 2.28
C ALA A 104 -9.42 20.00 1.89
N GLY A 105 -8.10 19.87 1.77
CA GLY A 105 -7.22 20.96 1.31
C GLY A 105 -7.47 21.32 -0.15
N TRP A 106 -7.70 20.32 -1.01
CA TRP A 106 -8.07 20.56 -2.41
C TRP A 106 -9.40 21.28 -2.54
N ASP A 107 -10.43 20.84 -1.81
CA ASP A 107 -11.77 21.45 -1.80
C ASP A 107 -11.74 22.90 -1.31
N TYR A 108 -10.98 23.18 -0.25
CA TYR A 108 -10.75 24.54 0.23
C TYR A 108 -10.05 25.42 -0.83
N TYR A 109 -9.03 24.87 -1.48
CA TYR A 109 -8.29 25.56 -2.54
C TYR A 109 -9.16 25.83 -3.77
N SER A 110 -9.96 24.86 -4.23
CA SER A 110 -10.85 25.03 -5.38
C SER A 110 -11.98 26.02 -5.10
N SER A 111 -12.56 25.97 -3.89
CA SER A 111 -13.61 26.92 -3.46
C SER A 111 -13.09 28.35 -3.35
N SER A 112 -11.83 28.54 -2.94
CA SER A 112 -11.21 29.87 -2.88
C SER A 112 -10.95 30.48 -4.25
N ARG A 113 -10.94 29.67 -5.33
CA ARG A 113 -10.60 30.10 -6.69
C ARG A 113 -11.83 30.28 -7.59
N ASN A 114 -12.92 29.60 -7.28
CA ASN A 114 -14.24 29.79 -7.88
C ASN A 114 -15.25 30.20 -6.79
N PRO A 115 -15.22 31.45 -6.32
CA PRO A 115 -16.28 31.97 -5.47
C PRO A 115 -17.55 32.06 -6.34
N THR A 116 -18.55 31.23 -6.03
CA THR A 116 -19.94 31.48 -6.44
C THR A 116 -20.48 32.72 -5.76
#